data_AF-A0A963K2U3-F1
#
_entry.id   AF-A0A963K2U3-F1
#
_cell.length_a   1.000
_cell.length_b   1.000
_cell.length_c   1.000
_cell.angle_alpha   90.00
_cell.angle_beta   90.00
_cell.angle_gamma   90.00
#
_symmetry.space_group_name_H-M   'P 1'
#
loop_
_entity.id
_entity.type
_entity.pdbx_description
1 polymer ?
#
loop_
_entity_poly.entity_id
_entity_poly.type
_entity_poly.pdbx_seq_one_letter_code
_entity_poly.pdbx_strand_id
1 'polypeptide(L)'
;KNAMPVDREVFDFYVRTVKRLAPDATWTGAGIGRDQITLVRWSLEQGGHCRTGLEDNVRLDKERLAPSNAALVEQVVALCPEYGRRPATVAEARSLLGLPAQA
;
A
#
# COMPACT_ATOMS: atom_id res chain seq x y z
N LYS A 1 3.46 1.34 21.11
CA LYS A 1 2.09 1.04 20.64
C LYS A 1 1.20 2.21 21.03
N ASN A 2 1.38 3.34 20.37
CA ASN A 2 0.81 4.62 20.85
C ASN A 2 -0.14 5.24 19.82
N ALA A 3 -0.28 4.59 18.67
CA ALA A 3 -1.15 4.97 17.56
C ALA A 3 -2.02 3.76 17.19
N MET A 4 -2.70 3.83 16.04
CA MET A 4 -3.56 2.77 15.56
C MET A 4 -2.78 1.47 15.30
N PRO A 5 -3.13 0.34 15.96
CA PRO A 5 -2.54 -0.95 15.64
C PRO A 5 -3.05 -1.47 14.29
N VAL A 6 -2.40 -2.51 13.77
CA VAL A 6 -2.88 -3.22 12.59
C VAL A 6 -4.07 -4.09 12.97
N ASP A 7 -5.24 -3.68 12.52
CA ASP A 7 -6.53 -4.26 12.82
C ASP A 7 -7.40 -4.31 11.56
N ARG A 8 -7.93 -5.49 11.22
CA ARG A 8 -8.66 -5.69 9.96
C ARG A 8 -10.03 -5.02 9.98
N GLU A 9 -10.75 -5.09 11.10
CA GLU A 9 -12.09 -4.52 11.20
C GLU A 9 -12.05 -2.99 11.10
N VAL A 10 -11.05 -2.38 11.74
CA VAL A 10 -10.79 -0.94 11.62
C VAL A 10 -10.40 -0.56 10.20
N PHE A 11 -9.52 -1.33 9.55
CA PHE A 11 -9.14 -1.10 8.16
C PHE A 11 -10.36 -1.11 7.23
N ASP A 12 -11.21 -2.14 7.33
CA ASP A 12 -12.43 -2.24 6.53
C ASP A 12 -13.42 -1.12 6.87
N PHE A 13 -13.48 -0.69 8.12
CA PHE A 13 -14.27 0.48 8.53
C PHE A 13 -13.75 1.78 7.87
N TYR A 14 -12.44 1.98 7.78
CA TYR A 14 -11.86 3.13 7.07
C TYR A 14 -12.21 3.11 5.58
N VAL A 15 -12.04 1.97 4.91
CA VAL A 15 -12.40 1.83 3.48
C VAL A 15 -13.89 2.14 3.27
N ARG A 16 -14.78 1.57 4.09
CA ARG A 16 -16.22 1.86 4.03
C ARG A 16 -16.52 3.35 4.26
N THR A 17 -15.81 3.97 5.19
CA THR A 17 -16.03 5.37 5.55
C THR A 17 -15.58 6.32 4.45
N VAL A 18 -14.40 6.10 3.85
CA VAL A 18 -13.93 6.87 2.69
C VAL A 18 -14.92 6.71 1.53
N LYS A 19 -15.32 5.49 1.20
CA LYS A 19 -16.31 5.25 0.12
C LYS A 19 -17.64 5.97 0.35
N ARG A 20 -18.10 6.07 1.60
CA ARG A 20 -19.35 6.75 1.96
C ARG A 20 -19.24 8.28 1.92
N LEU A 21 -18.11 8.84 2.34
CA LEU A 21 -17.95 10.29 2.50
C LEU A 21 -17.29 10.96 1.29
N ALA A 22 -16.44 10.25 0.57
CA ALA A 22 -15.66 10.72 -0.57
C ALA A 22 -15.53 9.58 -1.61
N PRO A 23 -16.63 9.23 -2.31
CA PRO A 23 -16.67 8.07 -3.21
C PRO A 23 -15.64 8.13 -4.35
N ASP A 24 -15.24 9.33 -4.76
CA ASP A 24 -14.27 9.55 -5.84
C ASP A 24 -12.81 9.65 -5.34
N ALA A 25 -12.59 9.60 -4.02
CA ALA A 25 -11.25 9.67 -3.45
C ALA A 25 -10.50 8.35 -3.58
N THR A 26 -9.22 8.43 -3.94
CA THR A 26 -8.29 7.32 -3.83
C THR A 26 -7.72 7.23 -2.41
N TRP A 27 -7.20 6.06 -2.04
CA TRP A 27 -6.60 5.84 -0.72
C TRP A 27 -5.43 4.85 -0.80
N THR A 28 -4.53 4.94 0.17
CA THR A 28 -3.32 4.10 0.29
C THR A 28 -3.22 3.53 1.70
N GLY A 29 -3.02 2.22 1.83
CA GLY A 29 -2.68 1.60 3.11
C GLY A 29 -1.16 1.53 3.31
N ALA A 30 -0.70 1.82 4.54
CA ALA A 30 0.70 1.75 4.94
C ALA A 30 0.83 1.07 6.30
N GLY A 31 1.65 0.03 6.37
CA GLY A 31 1.94 -0.70 7.61
C GLY A 31 3.38 -0.46 8.06
N ILE A 32 3.59 -0.45 9.38
CA ILE A 32 4.91 -0.17 9.98
C ILE A 32 5.59 -1.46 10.42
N GLY A 33 6.88 -1.58 10.11
CA GLY A 33 7.72 -2.73 10.40
C GLY A 33 7.16 -4.00 9.77
N ARG A 34 7.00 -5.05 10.59
CA ARG A 34 6.50 -6.36 10.14
C ARG A 34 5.12 -6.29 9.48
N ASP A 35 4.32 -5.28 9.82
CA ASP A 35 2.95 -5.17 9.32
C ASP A 35 2.85 -4.45 7.96
N GLN A 36 3.97 -3.99 7.39
CA GLN A 36 4.03 -3.41 6.04
C GLN A 36 3.39 -4.36 5.01
N ILE A 37 3.78 -5.64 5.01
CA ILE A 37 3.26 -6.62 4.06
C ILE A 37 1.77 -6.93 4.28
N THR A 38 1.32 -6.87 5.54
CA THR A 38 -0.10 -7.06 5.90
C THR A 38 -0.96 -5.97 5.28
N LEU A 39 -0.58 -4.70 5.44
CA LEU A 39 -1.32 -3.58 4.86
C LEU A 39 -1.25 -3.53 3.34
N VAL A 40 -0.12 -3.94 2.74
CA VAL A 40 -0.03 -4.11 1.28
C VAL A 40 -1.07 -5.11 0.79
N ARG A 41 -1.17 -6.30 1.39
CA ARG A 41 -2.13 -7.33 0.99
C ARG A 41 -3.58 -6.84 1.11
N TRP A 42 -3.93 -6.22 2.24
CA TRP A 42 -5.28 -5.68 2.43
C TRP A 42 -5.60 -4.52 1.46
N SER A 43 -4.60 -3.70 1.12
CA SER A 43 -4.77 -2.64 0.12
C SER A 43 -4.97 -3.20 -1.28
N LEU A 44 -4.25 -4.27 -1.64
CA LEU A 44 -4.43 -4.97 -2.90
C LEU A 44 -5.84 -5.56 -3.00
N GLU A 45 -6.28 -6.27 -1.96
CA GLU A 45 -7.59 -6.91 -1.83
C GLU A 45 -8.77 -5.93 -1.95
N GLN A 46 -8.71 -4.81 -1.22
CA GLN A 46 -9.81 -3.84 -1.15
C GLN A 46 -9.75 -2.77 -2.27
N GLY A 47 -8.85 -2.91 -3.24
CA GLY A 47 -8.76 -2.02 -4.40
C GLY A 47 -8.03 -0.69 -4.17
N GLY A 48 -7.40 -0.48 -3.01
CA GLY A 48 -6.60 0.71 -2.71
C GLY A 48 -5.19 0.68 -3.30
N HIS A 49 -4.36 1.66 -2.96
CA HIS A 49 -2.96 1.73 -3.34
C HIS A 49 -2.03 1.26 -2.20
N CYS A 50 -0.78 0.92 -2.53
CA CYS A 50 0.18 0.39 -1.58
C CYS A 50 1.32 1.37 -1.31
N ARG A 51 1.83 1.38 -0.08
CA ARG A 51 3.08 2.05 0.30
C ARG A 51 4.06 1.05 0.91
N THR A 52 5.33 1.19 0.56
CA THR A 52 6.44 0.39 1.08
C THR A 52 7.73 1.22 1.09
N GLY A 53 8.76 0.74 1.79
CA GLY A 53 10.06 1.39 1.88
C GLY A 53 10.71 1.28 3.25
N LEU A 54 12.00 1.61 3.30
CA LEU A 54 12.86 1.58 4.48
C LEU A 54 12.42 2.57 5.56
N GLU A 55 11.68 3.62 5.19
CA GLU A 55 11.04 4.54 6.13
C GLU A 55 10.07 3.80 7.06
N ASP A 56 9.30 2.86 6.50
CA ASP A 56 8.28 2.14 7.25
C ASP A 56 8.80 0.81 7.80
N ASN A 57 9.71 0.13 7.09
CA ASN A 57 10.23 -1.19 7.44
C ASN A 57 11.62 -1.46 6.86
N VAL A 58 12.57 -1.87 7.71
CA VAL A 58 13.96 -2.15 7.31
C VAL A 58 14.25 -3.63 7.03
N ARG A 59 13.24 -4.50 7.02
CA ARG A 59 13.40 -5.97 6.95
C ARG A 59 12.57 -6.61 5.84
N LEU A 60 13.10 -7.62 5.15
CA LEU A 60 12.32 -8.45 4.21
C LEU A 60 11.49 -9.52 4.93
N ASP A 61 12.03 -10.02 6.03
CA ASP A 61 11.40 -10.98 6.93
C ASP A 61 11.96 -10.82 8.35
N LYS A 62 11.60 -11.75 9.25
CA LYS A 62 11.99 -11.68 10.65
C LYS A 62 13.51 -11.56 10.85
N GLU A 63 14.30 -12.21 10.01
CA GLU A 63 15.75 -12.36 10.22
C GLU A 63 16.57 -11.46 9.29
N ARG A 64 16.10 -11.20 8.06
CA ARG A 64 16.87 -10.48 7.02
C ARG A 64 16.50 -9.01 6.91
N LEU A 65 17.52 -8.13 6.93
CA LEU A 65 17.38 -6.73 6.55
C LEU A 65 17.09 -6.60 5.05
N ALA A 66 16.31 -5.59 4.68
CA ALA A 66 16.11 -5.24 3.29
C ALA A 66 17.37 -4.57 2.73
N PRO A 67 17.93 -5.08 1.61
CA PRO A 67 19.18 -4.53 1.06
C PRO A 67 18.96 -3.17 0.37
N SER A 68 17.72 -2.82 0.03
CA SER A 68 17.36 -1.55 -0.61
C SER A 68 15.84 -1.29 -0.50
N ASN A 69 15.43 -0.06 -0.78
CA ASN A 69 14.01 0.26 -1.03
C ASN A 69 13.46 -0.55 -2.22
N ALA A 70 14.28 -0.76 -3.27
CA ALA A 70 13.86 -1.50 -4.46
C ALA A 70 13.47 -2.94 -4.13
N ALA A 71 14.19 -3.62 -3.23
CA ALA A 71 13.84 -4.98 -2.80
C ALA A 71 12.46 -5.05 -2.13
N LEU A 72 12.08 -4.01 -1.37
CA LEU A 72 10.75 -3.91 -0.76
C LEU A 72 9.67 -3.62 -1.82
N VAL A 73 10.00 -2.82 -2.84
CA VAL A 73 9.10 -2.57 -3.98
C VAL A 73 8.88 -3.86 -4.77
N GLU A 74 9.94 -4.62 -5.07
CA GLU A 74 9.87 -5.91 -5.76
C GLU A 74 8.95 -6.90 -5.02
N GLN A 75 9.01 -6.93 -3.69
CA GLN A 75 8.09 -7.74 -2.88
C GLN A 75 6.63 -7.34 -3.09
N VAL A 76 6.31 -6.04 -3.14
CA VAL A 76 4.94 -5.56 -3.42
C VAL A 76 4.52 -5.89 -4.86
N VAL A 77 5.40 -5.66 -5.83
CA VAL A 77 5.14 -5.96 -7.25
C VAL A 77 4.84 -7.44 -7.46
N ALA A 78 5.58 -8.34 -6.79
CA ALA A 78 5.37 -9.78 -6.85
C ALA A 78 4.00 -10.21 -6.29
N LEU A 79 3.42 -9.46 -5.36
CA LEU A 79 2.10 -9.74 -4.81
C LEU A 79 0.95 -9.28 -5.72
N CYS A 80 1.14 -8.23 -6.52
CA CYS A 80 0.06 -7.66 -7.34
C CYS A 80 -0.72 -8.70 -8.18
N PRO A 81 -0.07 -9.66 -8.87
CA PRO A 81 -0.78 -10.68 -9.66
C PRO A 81 -1.68 -11.61 -8.83
N GLU A 82 -1.35 -11.88 -7.56
CA GLU A 82 -2.19 -12.70 -6.67
C GLU A 82 -3.60 -12.11 -6.47
N TYR A 83 -3.74 -10.79 -6.67
CA TYR A 83 -5.00 -10.05 -6.54
C TYR A 83 -5.56 -9.60 -7.91
N GLY A 84 -5.01 -10.10 -9.02
CA GLY A 84 -5.41 -9.70 -10.37
C GLY A 84 -5.06 -8.25 -10.71
N ARG A 85 -4.00 -7.69 -10.10
CA ARG A 85 -3.57 -6.29 -10.27
C ARG A 85 -2.15 -6.21 -10.84
N ARG A 86 -1.76 -5.01 -11.28
CA ARG A 86 -0.38 -4.68 -11.66
C ARG A 86 0.02 -3.31 -11.12
N PRO A 87 1.32 -3.00 -11.01
CA PRO A 87 1.78 -1.65 -10.78
C PRO A 87 1.25 -0.68 -11.84
N ALA A 88 0.83 0.51 -11.41
CA ALA A 88 0.50 1.60 -12.31
C ALA A 88 1.79 2.16 -12.94
N THR A 89 1.72 2.54 -14.21
CA THR A 89 2.73 3.38 -14.83
C THR A 89 2.71 4.78 -14.21
N VAL A 90 3.77 5.57 -14.45
CA VAL A 90 3.83 6.97 -13.96
C VAL A 90 2.65 7.80 -14.49
N ALA A 91 2.28 7.62 -15.76
CA ALA A 91 1.16 8.34 -16.38
C ALA A 91 -0.19 7.97 -15.73
N GLU A 92 -0.43 6.67 -15.49
CA GLU A 92 -1.63 6.19 -14.81
C GLU A 92 -1.70 6.72 -13.37
N ALA A 93 -0.58 6.66 -12.63
CA ALA A 93 -0.52 7.18 -11.26
C ALA A 93 -0.82 8.68 -11.21
N ARG A 94 -0.28 9.48 -12.13
CA ARG A 94 -0.59 10.92 -12.22
C ARG A 94 -2.07 11.16 -12.49
N SER A 95 -2.65 10.44 -13.45
CA SER A 95 -4.07 10.53 -13.77
C SER A 95 -4.96 10.18 -12.56
N LEU A 96 -4.67 9.07 -11.88
CA LEU A 96 -5.40 8.63 -10.68
C LEU A 96 -5.33 9.63 -9.52
N LEU A 97 -4.23 10.38 -9.42
CA LEU A 97 -4.01 11.39 -8.38
C LEU A 97 -4.43 12.82 -8.81
N GLY A 98 -4.97 13.00 -10.01
CA GLY A 98 -5.34 14.32 -10.54
C GLY A 98 -4.14 15.25 -10.76
N LEU A 99 -2.94 14.69 -11.00
CA LEU A 99 -1.72 15.44 -11.24
C LEU A 99 -1.53 15.72 -12.74
N PRO A 100 -0.89 16.85 -13.11
CA PRO A 100 -0.63 17.17 -14.51
C PRO A 100 0.26 16.11 -15.18
N ALA A 101 0.06 15.93 -16.48
CA ALA A 101 0.93 15.12 -17.32
C ALA A 101 2.37 15.66 -17.27
N GLN A 102 3.34 14.75 -17.32
CA GLN A 102 4.75 15.14 -17.41
C GLN A 102 5.04 15.60 -18.83
N ALA A 103 5.70 16.76 -18.96
CA ALA A 103 6.22 17.27 -20.23
C ALA A 103 7.39 16.42 -20.73
#